data_AF-A0A838VTY5-F1
#
_entry.id   AF-A0A838VTY5-F1
#
_cell.length_a   1.000
_cell.length_b   1.000
_cell.length_c   1.000
_cell.angle_alpha   90.00
_cell.angle_beta   90.00
_cell.angle_gamma   90.00
#
_symmetry.space_group_name_H-M   'P 1'
#
loop_
_entity.id
_entity.type
_entity.pdbx_description
1 polymer ?
#
loop_
_entity_poly.entity_id
_entity_poly.type
_entity_poly.pdbx_seq_one_letter_code
_entity_poly.pdbx_strand_id
1 'polypeptide(L)'
;MEMQLQNWDRFCHYYSDDLYGTWNRYSAEGELVDSFECIRSFRALDDGSEIYHQNHYIYANGKRESKIFNSYKKPITQGLFLDNCFSWGTAKVEIGTPFFLIPV
;
A
#
# COMPACT_ATOMS: atom_id res chain seq x y z
N MET A 1 -6.71 -6.89 -21.38
CA MET A 1 -5.43 -7.59 -21.09
C MET A 1 -4.24 -6.63 -21.11
N GLU A 2 -4.28 -5.52 -21.85
CA GLU A 2 -3.18 -4.53 -21.88
C GLU A 2 -3.15 -3.57 -20.67
N MET A 3 -4.30 -3.02 -20.25
CA MET A 3 -4.34 -2.03 -19.15
C MET A 3 -3.88 -2.55 -17.79
N GLN A 4 -4.15 -3.83 -17.47
CA GLN A 4 -3.69 -4.44 -16.22
C GLN A 4 -2.17 -4.61 -16.22
N LEU A 5 -1.58 -4.96 -17.37
CA LEU A 5 -0.13 -5.03 -17.53
C LEU A 5 0.50 -3.64 -17.42
N GLN A 6 -0.07 -2.63 -18.08
CA GLN A 6 0.40 -1.25 -17.93
C GLN A 6 0.35 -0.76 -16.48
N ASN A 7 -0.74 -1.08 -15.76
CA ASN A 7 -0.88 -0.74 -14.35
C ASN A 7 0.15 -1.48 -13.47
N TRP A 8 0.41 -2.76 -13.77
CA TRP A 8 1.45 -3.54 -13.11
C TRP A 8 2.83 -2.94 -13.36
N ASP A 9 3.15 -2.60 -14.60
CA ASP A 9 4.45 -2.04 -14.97
C ASP A 9 4.67 -0.68 -14.28
N ARG A 10 3.62 0.13 -14.12
CA ARG A 10 3.68 1.36 -13.29
C ARG A 10 3.89 1.06 -11.81
N PHE A 11 3.21 0.05 -11.26
CA PHE A 11 3.41 -0.35 -9.87
C PHE A 11 4.87 -0.75 -9.62
N CYS A 12 5.43 -1.60 -10.48
CA CYS A 12 6.84 -1.97 -10.43
C CYS A 12 7.75 -0.76 -10.59
N HIS A 13 7.53 0.08 -11.61
CA HIS A 13 8.47 1.14 -11.96
C HIS A 13 8.56 2.23 -10.90
N TYR A 14 7.41 2.67 -10.36
CA TYR A 14 7.37 3.83 -9.47
C TYR A 14 7.33 3.48 -7.98
N TYR A 15 6.91 2.26 -7.62
CA TYR A 15 6.59 1.93 -6.22
C TYR A 15 7.20 0.61 -5.75
N SER A 16 8.19 0.02 -6.44
CA SER A 16 8.94 -1.17 -5.97
C SER A 16 10.12 -0.82 -5.04
N ASP A 17 9.89 0.09 -4.10
CA ASP A 17 10.90 0.48 -3.10
C ASP A 17 10.25 0.78 -1.74
N ASP A 18 11.06 1.29 -0.81
CA ASP A 18 10.63 1.76 0.49
C ASP A 18 10.02 3.16 0.43
N LEU A 19 8.78 3.25 0.88
CA LEU A 19 8.05 4.49 1.12
C LEU A 19 8.13 4.82 2.61
N TYR A 20 8.87 5.88 2.94
CA TYR A 20 9.04 6.36 4.31
C TYR A 20 7.97 7.42 4.62
N GLY A 21 7.35 7.33 5.80
CA GLY A 21 6.41 8.34 6.22
C GLY A 21 5.81 8.11 7.59
N THR A 22 4.75 8.87 7.89
CA THR A 22 4.01 8.82 9.15
C THR A 22 2.55 8.46 8.87
N TRP A 23 2.03 7.47 9.59
CA TRP A 23 0.61 7.17 9.60
C TRP A 23 -0.06 8.00 10.67
N ASN A 24 -0.94 8.90 10.23
CA ASN A 24 -1.79 9.68 11.12
C ASN A 24 -3.21 9.13 11.03
N ARG A 25 -3.78 8.78 12.19
CA ARG A 25 -5.18 8.38 12.31
C ARG A 25 -5.98 9.53 12.88
N TYR A 26 -7.05 9.90 12.18
CA TYR A 26 -7.94 10.98 12.60
C TYR A 26 -9.32 10.43 12.99
N SER A 27 -10.04 11.16 13.84
CA SER A 27 -11.47 10.92 14.11
C SER A 27 -12.31 11.37 12.92
N ALA A 28 -13.62 11.07 12.95
CA ALA A 28 -14.54 11.54 11.90
C ALA A 28 -14.68 13.07 11.90
N GLU A 29 -14.42 13.71 13.04
CA GLU A 29 -14.41 15.17 13.23
C GLU A 29 -13.09 15.81 12.78
N GLY A 30 -12.09 15.01 12.39
CA GLY A 30 -10.79 15.50 11.92
C GLY A 30 -9.71 15.62 13.00
N GLU A 31 -9.98 15.18 14.23
CA GLU A 31 -9.02 15.27 15.33
C GLU A 31 -7.95 14.16 15.24
N LEU A 32 -6.68 14.49 15.49
CA LEU A 32 -5.60 13.50 15.49
C LEU A 32 -5.76 12.54 16.68
N VAL A 33 -6.00 11.26 16.40
CA VAL A 33 -6.17 10.19 17.40
C VAL A 33 -4.86 9.45 17.65
N ASP A 34 -4.05 9.26 16.61
CA ASP A 34 -2.82 8.47 16.70
C ASP A 34 -1.82 8.86 15.60
N SER A 35 -0.53 8.67 15.87
CA SER A 35 0.55 8.95 14.93
C SER A 35 1.73 8.02 15.16
N PHE A 36 2.21 7.37 14.10
CA PHE A 36 3.39 6.49 14.15
C PHE A 36 4.15 6.47 12.84
N GLU A 37 5.47 6.26 12.91
CA GLU A 37 6.32 6.16 11.72
C GLU A 37 6.14 4.81 11.04
N CYS A 38 6.29 4.79 9.72
CA CYS A 38 6.16 3.61 8.91
C CYS A 38 7.14 3.63 7.73
N ILE A 39 7.70 2.46 7.45
CA ILE A 39 8.36 2.15 6.18
C ILE A 39 7.47 1.13 5.48
N ARG A 40 6.88 1.52 4.35
CA ARG A 40 6.13 0.60 3.48
C ARG A 40 7.06 0.11 2.38
N SER A 41 7.41 -1.16 2.43
CA SER A 41 8.36 -1.79 1.52
C SER A 41 7.63 -2.62 0.48
N PHE A 42 7.89 -2.34 -0.78
CA PHE A 42 7.53 -3.19 -1.90
C PHE A 42 8.81 -3.68 -2.58
N ARG A 43 8.94 -4.99 -2.76
CA ARG A 43 10.11 -5.60 -3.39
C ARG A 43 9.66 -6.50 -4.52
N ALA A 44 9.98 -6.11 -5.75
CA ALA A 44 9.75 -6.96 -6.92
C ALA A 44 10.76 -8.11 -6.94
N LEU A 45 10.35 -9.28 -7.43
CA LEU A 45 11.28 -10.32 -7.85
C LEU A 45 12.13 -9.86 -9.03
N ASP A 46 13.31 -10.45 -9.20
CA ASP A 46 14.23 -10.15 -10.32
C ASP A 46 13.58 -10.34 -11.70
N ASP A 47 12.63 -11.27 -11.82
CA ASP A 47 11.87 -11.53 -13.04
C ASP A 47 10.61 -10.65 -13.19
N GLY A 48 10.31 -9.80 -12.21
CA GLY A 48 9.16 -8.90 -12.17
C GLY A 48 7.79 -9.60 -12.11
N SER A 49 7.76 -10.89 -11.75
CA SER A 49 6.52 -11.70 -11.72
C SER A 49 5.69 -11.48 -10.45
N GLU A 50 6.33 -11.11 -9.34
CA GLU A 50 5.69 -10.85 -8.06
C GLU A 50 6.28 -9.61 -7.37
N ILE A 51 5.47 -8.97 -6.52
CA ILE A 51 5.89 -7.94 -5.58
C ILE A 51 5.54 -8.39 -4.17
N TYR A 52 6.54 -8.48 -3.29
CA TYR A 52 6.38 -8.68 -1.86
C TYR A 52 6.09 -7.37 -1.18
N HIS A 53 5.17 -7.40 -0.22
CA HIS A 53 4.79 -6.23 0.57
C HIS A 53 5.01 -6.51 2.05
N GLN A 54 5.76 -5.63 2.68
CA GLN A 54 6.00 -5.64 4.11
C GLN A 54 5.97 -4.19 4.62
N ASN A 55 5.38 -3.98 5.79
CA ASN A 55 5.47 -2.71 6.49
C ASN A 55 6.28 -2.86 7.78
N HIS A 56 7.04 -1.83 8.11
CA HIS A 56 7.76 -1.70 9.38
C HIS A 56 7.20 -0.47 10.11
N TYR A 57 6.66 -0.68 11.30
CA TYR A 57 6.05 0.35 12.13
C TYR A 57 6.95 0.69 13.32
N ILE A 58 7.06 1.97 13.64
CA ILE A 58 7.76 2.48 14.82
C ILE A 58 6.79 3.35 15.60
N TYR A 59 6.38 2.87 16.77
CA TYR A 59 5.40 3.53 17.63
C TYR A 59 6.07 4.52 18.59
N ALA A 60 5.30 5.46 19.12
CA ALA A 60 5.80 6.51 20.02
C ALA A 60 6.49 5.99 21.30
N ASN A 61 6.14 4.78 21.75
CA ASN A 61 6.80 4.12 22.88
C ASN A 61 8.12 3.41 22.50
N GLY A 62 8.59 3.58 21.27
CA GLY A 62 9.79 2.94 20.73
C GLY A 62 9.59 1.49 20.27
N LYS A 63 8.39 0.90 20.46
CA LYS A 63 8.09 -0.44 19.95
C LYS A 63 8.22 -0.44 18.42
N ARG A 64 8.89 -1.46 17.89
CA ARG A 64 8.98 -1.73 16.46
C ARG A 64 8.21 -3.00 16.13
N GLU A 65 7.46 -2.97 15.04
CA GLU A 65 6.69 -4.12 14.57
C GLU A 65 6.83 -4.24 13.05
N SER A 66 6.95 -5.46 12.54
CA SER A 66 6.98 -5.72 11.10
C SER A 66 5.81 -6.61 10.73
N LYS A 67 5.06 -6.22 9.72
CA LYS A 67 3.91 -6.97 9.22
C LYS A 67 4.13 -7.31 7.75
N ILE A 68 4.15 -8.60 7.46
CA ILE A 68 4.21 -9.13 6.10
C ILE A 68 2.78 -9.24 5.57
N PHE A 69 2.57 -8.78 4.35
CA PHE A 69 1.32 -8.91 3.61
C PHE A 69 1.49 -9.94 2.49
N ASN A 70 0.39 -10.30 1.83
CA ASN A 70 0.44 -11.20 0.68
C ASN A 70 1.22 -10.58 -0.48
N SER A 71 1.89 -11.42 -1.28
CA SER A 71 2.50 -10.97 -2.54
C SER A 71 1.43 -10.64 -3.58
N TYR A 72 1.73 -9.66 -4.43
CA TYR A 72 0.97 -9.37 -5.64
C TYR A 72 1.60 -10.16 -6.78
N LYS A 73 0.78 -10.74 -7.67
CA LYS A 73 1.25 -11.53 -8.82
C LYS A 73 0.82 -10.88 -10.12
N LYS A 74 1.73 -10.75 -11.07
CA LYS A 74 1.47 -10.14 -12.38
C LYS A 74 0.27 -10.79 -13.08
N PRO A 75 -0.67 -10.02 -13.67
CA PRO A 75 -0.76 -8.55 -13.72
C PRO A 75 -1.67 -7.96 -12.63
N ILE A 76 -2.02 -8.74 -11.60
CA ILE A 76 -3.04 -8.39 -10.63
C ILE A 76 -2.45 -7.43 -9.59
N THR A 77 -3.08 -6.27 -9.48
CA THR A 77 -2.81 -5.24 -8.49
C THR A 77 -4.09 -4.96 -7.70
N GLN A 78 -3.97 -4.41 -6.49
CA GLN A 78 -5.13 -3.96 -5.69
C GLN A 78 -5.39 -2.44 -5.80
N GLY A 79 -4.55 -1.72 -6.55
CA GLY A 79 -4.64 -0.29 -6.73
C GLY A 79 -4.47 0.13 -8.18
N LEU A 80 -4.89 1.35 -8.49
CA LEU A 80 -4.63 2.03 -9.76
C LEU A 80 -3.39 2.91 -9.57
N PHE A 81 -2.34 2.64 -10.35
CA PHE A 81 -1.07 3.35 -10.32
C PHE A 81 -0.95 4.26 -11.53
N LEU A 82 -0.70 5.53 -11.25
CA LEU A 82 -0.37 6.57 -12.21
C LEU A 82 1.08 7.00 -11.99
N ASP A 83 1.56 7.93 -12.81
CA ASP A 83 2.99 8.28 -12.84
C ASP A 83 3.50 8.91 -11.53
N ASN A 84 2.63 9.53 -10.75
CA ASN A 84 2.98 10.26 -9.53
C ASN A 84 2.00 10.07 -8.36
N CYS A 85 0.98 9.25 -8.54
CA CYS A 85 0.01 8.94 -7.50
C CYS A 85 -0.56 7.54 -7.69
N PHE A 86 -1.20 7.03 -6.65
CA PHE A 86 -2.01 5.83 -6.74
C PHE A 86 -3.22 5.88 -5.82
N SER A 87 -4.18 5.04 -6.13
CA SER A 87 -5.30 4.78 -5.23
C SER A 87 -5.45 3.29 -5.02
N TRP A 88 -5.58 2.89 -3.77
CA TRP A 88 -5.67 1.50 -3.38
C TRP A 88 -6.80 1.33 -2.38
N GLY A 89 -7.74 0.43 -2.65
CA GLY A 89 -8.82 0.17 -1.70
C GLY A 89 -9.59 -1.09 -2.01
N THR A 90 -10.76 -1.17 -1.38
CA THR A 90 -11.71 -2.25 -1.62
C THR A 90 -12.24 -2.18 -3.06
N ALA A 91 -12.09 -3.28 -3.82
CA ALA A 91 -12.53 -3.35 -5.21
C ALA A 91 -14.07 -3.48 -5.37
N LYS A 92 -14.77 -3.95 -4.33
CA LYS A 92 -16.22 -4.17 -4.31
C LYS A 92 -16.81 -3.67 -3.01
N VAL A 93 -18.02 -3.11 -3.08
CA VAL A 93 -18.76 -2.69 -1.89
C VAL A 93 -19.78 -3.78 -1.56
N GLU A 94 -19.64 -4.40 -0.39
CA GLU A 94 -20.53 -5.46 0.08
C GLU A 94 -21.10 -5.08 1.44
N ILE A 95 -22.38 -5.38 1.66
CA ILE A 95 -23.07 -5.07 2.91
C ILE A 95 -22.37 -5.79 4.07
N GLY A 96 -22.09 -5.06 5.15
CA GLY A 96 -21.43 -5.60 6.34
C GLY A 96 -19.90 -5.73 6.22
N THR A 97 -19.31 -5.32 5.10
CA THR A 97 -17.85 -5.28 4.93
C THR A 97 -17.31 -3.85 5.07
N PRO A 98 -16.19 -3.63 5.78
CA PRO A 98 -15.55 -2.33 5.80
C PRO A 98 -15.06 -1.94 4.40
N PHE A 99 -15.47 -0.76 3.95
CA PHE A 99 -14.93 -0.11 2.76
C PHE A 99 -13.75 0.78 3.15
N PHE A 100 -12.66 0.73 2.39
CA PHE A 100 -11.53 1.64 2.57
C PHE A 100 -10.91 2.04 1.23
N LEU A 101 -10.29 3.22 1.23
CA LEU A 101 -9.50 3.76 0.14
C LEU A 101 -8.28 4.47 0.72
N ILE A 102 -7.12 4.24 0.14
CA ILE A 102 -5.84 4.86 0.48
C ILE A 102 -5.36 5.56 -0.79
N PRO A 103 -5.60 6.87 -0.91
CA PRO A 103 -4.95 7.70 -1.93
C PRO A 103 -3.57 8.15 -1.44
N VAL A 104 -2.59 8.13 -2.34
CA VAL A 104 -1.24 8.71 -2.16
C VAL A 104 -0.89 9.45 -3.45
#